data_AF-A0A5B7IHB5-F1
#
_entry.id   AF-A0A5B7IHB5-F1
#
_cell.length_a   1.000
_cell.length_b   1.000
_cell.length_c   1.000
_cell.angle_alpha   90.00
_cell.angle_beta   90.00
_cell.angle_gamma   90.00
#
_symmetry.space_group_name_H-M   'P 1'
#
loop_
_entity.id
_entity.type
_entity.pdbx_description
1 polymer ?
#
loop_
_entity_poly.entity_id
_entity_poly.type
_entity_poly.pdbx_seq_one_letter_code
_entity_poly.pdbx_strand_id
1 'polypeptide(L)'
;MEVLEWNSLTSAVQVKLLFLLDIGDVTSHGIDHQDDLLISAPTEARDAFLSVLQDKHHRFVCVTDILKVRVKHLQEYPFISMAPGTQAADWSVRKNDEDLLTLVHVCRHLGIDCRHLEEKTRNVQKKLSLTEEEIERNSLIYAENLRMLRLCDSLTVRQVTQLFGLTVENKVLNDLLDTRLEVSADKLEQTEGLKETLFFYLIRTLELNNKLNRIYTNKMEALLEKLQSQTDSEAEKLVLSEAISSLNDYPVGERSPGYCVVFCVIRDREGARAEIEKVKHAFGKSLGYTVEVVENPNKEKIEEWLRLLRKPKYKYYESIVYWFMSHGSEEKVELADGYRIERKLIIQAFSKLDNFRKKPKIFFMAPCQGNSVIHVERKSK
;
A
#
# COMPACT_ATOMS: atom_id res chain seq x y z
N MET A 1 23.35 -20.07 -12.37
CA MET A 1 22.06 -20.13 -13.07
C MET A 1 21.43 -18.76 -12.89
N GLU A 2 21.26 -17.99 -13.97
CA GLU A 2 20.59 -16.68 -13.85
C GLU A 2 19.16 -16.90 -13.39
N VAL A 3 18.76 -16.13 -12.38
CA VAL A 3 17.48 -16.29 -11.66
C VAL A 3 16.33 -15.82 -12.52
N LEU A 4 16.51 -14.67 -13.14
CA LEU A 4 15.63 -14.13 -14.17
C LEU A 4 16.42 -14.13 -15.47
N GLU A 5 15.74 -14.42 -16.58
CA GLU A 5 16.30 -14.26 -17.91
C GLU A 5 16.38 -12.76 -18.23
N TRP A 6 17.33 -12.05 -17.62
CA TRP A 6 17.44 -10.59 -17.72
C TRP A 6 17.48 -10.09 -19.17
N ASN A 7 18.09 -10.88 -20.05
CA ASN A 7 18.23 -10.58 -21.48
C ASN A 7 16.92 -10.74 -22.27
N SER A 8 15.91 -11.44 -21.73
CA SER A 8 14.57 -11.55 -22.33
C SER A 8 13.59 -10.50 -21.82
N LEU A 9 13.92 -9.79 -20.73
CA LEU A 9 13.11 -8.68 -20.22
C LEU A 9 13.38 -7.41 -21.03
N THR A 10 12.31 -6.75 -21.48
CA THR A 10 12.45 -5.44 -22.14
C THR A 10 12.85 -4.36 -21.13
N SER A 11 13.46 -3.27 -21.60
CA SER A 11 13.86 -2.14 -20.76
C SER A 11 12.68 -1.57 -19.95
N ALA A 12 11.49 -1.49 -20.56
CA ALA A 12 10.28 -1.04 -19.87
C ALA A 12 9.91 -1.96 -18.70
N VAL A 13 9.99 -3.28 -18.89
CA VAL A 13 9.72 -4.26 -17.83
C VAL A 13 10.75 -4.15 -16.71
N GLN A 14 12.04 -3.99 -17.04
CA GLN A 14 13.10 -3.83 -16.04
C GLN A 14 12.90 -2.56 -15.19
N VAL A 15 12.54 -1.44 -15.83
CA VAL A 15 12.27 -0.17 -15.14
C VAL A 15 11.05 -0.28 -14.22
N LYS A 16 9.95 -0.89 -14.71
CA LYS A 16 8.75 -1.16 -13.90
C LYS A 16 9.05 -2.08 -12.72
N LEU A 17 9.85 -3.13 -12.95
CA LEU A 17 10.29 -4.06 -11.90
C LEU A 17 11.08 -3.31 -10.83
N LEU A 18 12.08 -2.51 -11.20
CA LEU A 18 12.86 -1.72 -10.24
C LEU A 18 11.97 -0.76 -9.46
N PHE A 19 11.07 -0.03 -10.14
CA PHE A 19 10.15 0.90 -9.47
C PHE A 19 9.25 0.19 -8.45
N LEU A 20 8.63 -0.93 -8.82
CA LEU A 20 7.70 -1.65 -7.95
C LEU A 20 8.40 -2.31 -6.75
N LEU A 21 9.64 -2.77 -6.93
CA LEU A 21 10.45 -3.35 -5.85
C LEU A 21 11.07 -2.29 -4.94
N ASP A 22 11.40 -1.14 -5.49
CA ASP A 22 11.89 -0.01 -4.70
C ASP A 22 10.74 0.48 -3.83
N ILE A 23 10.85 0.20 -2.54
CA ILE A 23 9.97 0.81 -1.55
C ILE A 23 10.62 2.16 -1.34
N GLY A 24 10.29 3.13 -2.21
CA GLY A 24 10.60 4.53 -1.95
C GLY A 24 10.22 4.84 -0.51
N ASP A 25 10.93 5.75 0.15
CA ASP A 25 10.79 5.97 1.58
C ASP A 25 9.48 6.72 1.94
N VAL A 26 8.34 6.14 1.59
CA VAL A 26 7.01 6.68 1.86
C VAL A 26 6.51 6.24 3.24
N THR A 27 7.27 5.39 3.95
CA THR A 27 6.90 4.84 5.27
C THR A 27 7.83 5.25 6.41
N SER A 28 9.08 5.68 6.16
CA SER A 28 9.88 6.35 7.18
C SER A 28 9.46 7.83 7.28
N HIS A 29 8.39 8.03 8.04
CA HIS A 29 8.50 9.09 9.03
C HIS A 29 8.86 8.38 10.33
N GLY A 30 10.16 8.19 10.52
CA GLY A 30 10.78 8.35 11.82
C GLY A 30 10.98 9.85 12.04
N ILE A 31 9.88 10.60 12.25
CA ILE A 31 9.93 11.97 12.78
C ILE A 31 8.73 12.10 13.71
N ASP A 32 8.90 11.59 14.92
CA ASP A 32 8.37 12.22 16.15
C ASP A 32 9.43 12.22 17.27
N HIS A 33 10.66 11.76 16.98
CA HIS A 33 11.82 11.97 17.83
C HIS A 33 12.79 12.86 17.08
N GLN A 34 12.93 14.08 17.60
CA GLN A 34 13.60 15.21 16.99
C GLN A 34 15.13 15.14 17.08
N ASP A 35 15.67 14.03 17.59
CA ASP A 35 17.10 13.85 17.86
C ASP A 35 17.54 12.45 17.45
N ASP A 36 17.74 12.24 16.16
CA ASP A 36 18.85 11.39 15.68
C ASP A 36 19.17 11.75 14.23
N LEU A 37 20.30 12.44 14.09
CA LEU A 37 20.96 12.78 12.84
C LEU A 37 21.45 11.52 12.12
N LEU A 38 21.40 11.58 10.79
CA LEU A 38 22.25 10.86 9.84
C LEU A 38 21.92 9.37 9.56
N ILE A 39 21.10 9.17 8.53
CA ILE A 39 21.37 8.43 7.26
C ILE A 39 20.03 7.85 6.78
N SER A 40 19.28 8.57 5.93
CA SER A 40 18.26 7.94 5.09
C SER A 40 18.86 7.70 3.70
N ALA A 41 19.23 6.45 3.46
CA ALA A 41 19.93 5.98 2.27
C ALA A 41 19.03 6.08 1.00
N PRO A 42 19.64 6.18 -0.19
CA PRO A 42 19.05 6.76 -1.41
C PRO A 42 17.89 5.94 -1.99
N THR A 43 17.03 6.58 -2.79
CA THR A 43 16.26 5.86 -3.81
C THR A 43 17.25 5.41 -4.89
N GLU A 44 17.92 4.28 -4.68
CA GLU A 44 18.80 3.65 -5.68
C GLU A 44 18.10 3.58 -7.06
N ALA A 45 16.77 3.41 -7.06
CA ALA A 45 15.95 3.51 -8.27
C ALA A 45 15.98 4.91 -8.91
N ARG A 46 15.83 6.00 -8.14
CA ARG A 46 15.96 7.38 -8.68
C ARG A 46 17.31 7.55 -9.35
N ASP A 47 18.39 7.14 -8.67
CA ASP A 47 19.75 7.34 -9.18
C ASP A 47 20.02 6.48 -10.42
N ALA A 48 19.47 5.27 -10.45
CA ALA A 48 19.48 4.43 -11.64
C ALA A 48 18.73 5.10 -12.80
N PHE A 49 17.51 5.59 -12.56
CA PHE A 49 16.72 6.27 -13.59
C PHE A 49 17.40 7.54 -14.08
N LEU A 50 17.95 8.35 -13.17
CA LEU A 50 18.73 9.54 -13.50
C LEU A 50 19.94 9.16 -14.38
N SER A 51 20.65 8.09 -14.03
CA SER A 51 21.80 7.61 -14.81
C SER A 51 21.40 7.18 -16.24
N VAL A 52 20.25 6.51 -16.40
CA VAL A 52 19.71 6.17 -17.73
C VAL A 52 19.38 7.43 -18.54
N LEU A 53 18.76 8.43 -17.90
CA LEU A 53 18.37 9.68 -18.55
C LEU A 53 19.58 10.55 -18.94
N GLN A 54 20.68 10.48 -18.18
CA GLN A 54 21.93 11.20 -18.44
C GLN A 54 22.85 10.47 -19.44
N ASP A 55 22.73 9.15 -19.59
CA ASP A 55 23.50 8.40 -20.58
C ASP A 55 23.07 8.80 -21.99
N LYS A 56 24.03 9.29 -22.80
CA LYS A 56 23.79 9.64 -24.21
C LYS A 56 23.33 8.45 -25.05
N HIS A 57 23.64 7.24 -24.60
CA HIS A 57 23.23 5.98 -25.23
C HIS A 57 22.05 5.31 -24.52
N HIS A 58 21.50 5.93 -23.47
CA HIS A 58 20.34 5.45 -22.71
C HIS A 58 20.42 3.96 -22.32
N ARG A 59 21.58 3.51 -21.86
CA ARG A 59 21.76 2.11 -21.48
C ARG A 59 21.18 1.83 -20.10
N PHE A 60 20.42 0.75 -19.99
CA PHE A 60 19.74 0.32 -18.76
C PHE A 60 20.59 -0.60 -17.88
N VAL A 61 21.92 -0.53 -18.03
CA VAL A 61 22.86 -1.41 -17.31
C VAL A 61 22.76 -1.20 -15.80
N CYS A 62 22.69 0.05 -15.34
CA CYS A 62 22.53 0.37 -13.91
C CYS A 62 21.26 -0.24 -13.30
N VAL A 63 20.12 -0.15 -14.01
CA VAL A 63 18.84 -0.74 -13.60
C VAL A 63 18.97 -2.26 -13.48
N THR A 64 19.56 -2.88 -14.50
CA THR A 64 19.77 -4.33 -14.54
C THR A 64 20.70 -4.80 -13.42
N ASP A 65 21.78 -4.08 -13.16
CA ASP A 65 22.77 -4.43 -12.13
C ASP A 65 22.18 -4.38 -10.71
N ILE A 66 21.42 -3.33 -10.41
CA ILE A 66 20.71 -3.21 -9.12
C ILE A 66 19.73 -4.38 -8.93
N LEU A 67 18.94 -4.67 -9.96
CA LEU A 67 18.00 -5.78 -9.93
C LEU A 67 18.71 -7.14 -9.76
N LYS A 68 19.81 -7.37 -10.47
CA LYS A 68 20.64 -8.58 -10.34
C LYS A 68 21.17 -8.76 -8.92
N VAL A 69 21.72 -7.71 -8.32
CA VAL A 69 22.23 -7.73 -6.95
C VAL A 69 21.11 -8.08 -5.96
N ARG A 70 19.95 -7.41 -6.07
CA ARG A 70 18.82 -7.63 -5.16
C ARG A 70 18.23 -9.03 -5.29
N VAL A 71 18.01 -9.52 -6.50
CA VAL A 71 17.47 -10.86 -6.76
C VAL A 71 18.45 -11.94 -6.29
N LYS A 72 19.74 -11.76 -6.55
CA LYS A 72 20.78 -12.68 -6.06
C LYS A 72 20.79 -12.75 -4.54
N HIS A 73 20.71 -11.61 -3.85
CA HIS A 73 20.63 -11.57 -2.39
C HIS A 73 19.44 -12.37 -1.84
N LEU A 74 18.23 -12.20 -2.42
CA LEU A 74 17.04 -12.94 -2.01
C LEU A 74 17.14 -14.44 -2.33
N GLN A 75 17.85 -14.80 -3.41
CA GLN A 75 18.12 -16.19 -3.75
C GLN A 75 19.12 -16.84 -2.81
N GLU A 76 20.16 -16.13 -2.37
CA GLU A 76 21.18 -16.68 -1.48
C GLU A 76 20.77 -16.62 -0.01
N TYR A 77 19.76 -15.79 0.32
CA TYR A 77 19.30 -15.62 1.68
C TYR A 77 18.83 -16.96 2.31
N PRO A 78 19.44 -17.37 3.45
CA PRO A 78 19.10 -18.60 4.14
C PRO A 78 17.79 -18.39 4.90
N PHE A 79 16.69 -18.85 4.32
CA PHE A 79 15.38 -18.86 4.97
C PHE A 79 15.35 -19.96 6.04
N ILE A 80 15.82 -19.63 7.25
CA ILE A 80 15.74 -20.54 8.39
C ILE A 80 14.29 -20.57 8.89
N SER A 81 13.64 -21.74 8.79
CA SER A 81 12.39 -21.98 9.50
C SER A 81 12.70 -22.12 10.99
N MET A 82 12.32 -21.12 11.79
CA MET A 82 12.40 -21.27 13.24
C MET A 82 11.28 -22.17 13.74
N ALA A 83 11.53 -22.91 14.83
CA ALA A 83 10.55 -23.79 15.41
C ALA A 83 9.26 -23.01 15.76
N PRO A 84 8.06 -23.55 15.43
CA PRO A 84 6.79 -22.93 15.78
C PRO A 84 6.68 -22.68 17.29
N GLY A 85 6.07 -21.56 17.70
CA GLY A 85 5.76 -21.28 19.12
C GLY A 85 6.84 -20.56 19.92
N THR A 86 7.91 -20.07 19.28
CA THR A 86 8.88 -19.18 19.94
C THR A 86 8.53 -17.71 19.73
N GLN A 87 8.75 -16.85 20.73
CA GLN A 87 8.60 -15.39 20.56
C GLN A 87 9.49 -14.85 19.44
N ALA A 88 10.65 -15.47 19.17
CA ALA A 88 11.46 -15.14 18.03
C ALA A 88 10.72 -15.42 16.69
N ALA A 89 10.02 -16.56 16.59
CA ALA A 89 9.31 -16.96 15.36
C ALA A 89 8.10 -16.08 15.08
N ASP A 90 7.41 -15.62 16.12
CA ASP A 90 6.23 -14.77 16.00
C ASP A 90 6.54 -13.33 15.52
N TRP A 91 7.79 -12.88 15.65
CA TRP A 91 8.18 -11.47 15.40
C TRP A 91 9.27 -11.31 14.34
N SER A 92 9.99 -12.37 13.96
CA SER A 92 11.09 -12.26 13.00
C SER A 92 10.64 -12.40 11.54
N VAL A 93 9.68 -11.60 11.08
CA VAL A 93 9.56 -11.40 9.63
C VAL A 93 10.67 -10.45 9.25
N ARG A 94 11.70 -10.99 8.61
CA ARG A 94 12.85 -10.17 8.22
C ARG A 94 12.43 -9.38 6.98
N LYS A 95 12.97 -8.18 6.79
CA LYS A 95 12.76 -7.38 5.57
C LYS A 95 12.89 -8.22 4.29
N ASN A 96 13.85 -9.14 4.24
CA ASN A 96 14.07 -10.07 3.12
C ASN A 96 12.90 -11.05 2.86
N ASP A 97 12.16 -11.46 3.89
CA ASP A 97 10.96 -12.28 3.73
C ASP A 97 9.88 -11.49 2.98
N GLU A 98 9.73 -10.22 3.35
CA GLU A 98 8.81 -9.29 2.71
C GLU A 98 9.23 -9.00 1.27
N ASP A 99 10.51 -8.68 1.07
CA ASP A 99 11.11 -8.41 -0.23
C ASP A 99 10.97 -9.60 -1.19
N LEU A 100 11.14 -10.85 -0.71
CA LEU A 100 10.92 -12.04 -1.55
C LEU A 100 9.46 -12.15 -1.99
N LEU A 101 8.54 -11.94 -1.05
CA LEU A 101 7.11 -12.01 -1.33
C LEU A 101 6.67 -10.93 -2.31
N THR A 102 7.11 -9.70 -2.10
CA THR A 102 6.91 -8.57 -3.02
C THR A 102 7.51 -8.89 -4.38
N LEU A 103 8.75 -9.39 -4.45
CA LEU A 103 9.41 -9.77 -5.70
C LEU A 103 8.57 -10.73 -6.52
N VAL A 104 8.12 -11.83 -5.92
CA VAL A 104 7.35 -12.84 -6.64
C VAL A 104 5.99 -12.29 -7.10
N HIS A 105 5.33 -11.45 -6.31
CA HIS A 105 4.07 -10.82 -6.74
C HIS A 105 4.28 -9.81 -7.86
N VAL A 106 5.31 -8.98 -7.78
CA VAL A 106 5.68 -8.04 -8.84
C VAL A 106 6.05 -8.78 -10.12
N CYS A 107 6.86 -9.84 -10.05
CA CYS A 107 7.20 -10.66 -11.21
C CYS A 107 5.94 -11.23 -11.87
N ARG A 108 5.03 -11.83 -11.10
CA ARG A 108 3.74 -12.33 -11.64
C ARG A 108 2.90 -11.24 -12.27
N HIS A 109 2.82 -10.07 -11.63
CA HIS A 109 2.08 -8.93 -12.15
C HIS A 109 2.65 -8.42 -13.49
N LEU A 110 3.98 -8.44 -13.64
CA LEU A 110 4.68 -8.06 -14.88
C LEU A 110 4.81 -9.20 -15.90
N GLY A 111 4.23 -10.38 -15.64
CA GLY A 111 4.34 -11.55 -16.54
C GLY A 111 5.72 -12.22 -16.58
N ILE A 112 6.55 -12.00 -15.56
CA ILE A 112 7.91 -12.54 -15.44
C ILE A 112 7.85 -13.91 -14.74
N ASP A 113 8.44 -14.94 -15.37
CA ASP A 113 8.54 -16.28 -14.77
C ASP A 113 9.49 -16.26 -13.57
N CYS A 114 8.95 -16.62 -12.41
CA CYS A 114 9.70 -16.72 -11.15
C CYS A 114 9.44 -18.06 -10.44
N ARG A 115 9.10 -19.13 -11.18
CA ARG A 115 8.78 -20.46 -10.62
C ARG A 115 9.85 -21.04 -9.69
N HIS A 116 11.12 -20.72 -9.95
CA HIS A 116 12.25 -21.15 -9.12
C HIS A 116 12.26 -20.54 -7.71
N LEU A 117 11.47 -19.50 -7.42
CA LEU A 117 11.30 -18.92 -6.08
C LEU A 117 10.10 -19.51 -5.33
N GLU A 118 9.23 -20.29 -5.97
CA GLU A 118 7.95 -20.72 -5.37
C GLU A 118 8.10 -21.49 -4.07
N GLU A 119 9.08 -22.38 -3.97
CA GLU A 119 9.31 -23.15 -2.74
C GLU A 119 9.68 -22.21 -1.58
N LYS A 120 10.58 -21.25 -1.83
CA LYS A 120 10.96 -20.24 -0.84
C LYS A 120 9.78 -19.34 -0.46
N THR A 121 9.01 -18.91 -1.45
CA THR A 121 7.77 -18.15 -1.25
C THR A 121 6.80 -18.91 -0.36
N ARG A 122 6.57 -20.20 -0.62
CA ARG A 122 5.71 -21.06 0.22
C ARG A 122 6.23 -21.17 1.65
N ASN A 123 7.54 -21.28 1.84
CA ASN A 123 8.15 -21.33 3.17
C ASN A 123 7.94 -20.00 3.94
N VAL A 124 8.09 -18.86 3.27
CA VAL A 124 7.80 -17.55 3.89
C VAL A 124 6.31 -17.37 4.17
N GLN A 125 5.43 -17.79 3.27
CA GLN A 125 3.97 -17.74 3.47
C GLN A 125 3.54 -18.56 4.70
N LYS A 126 4.09 -19.78 4.85
CA LYS A 126 3.90 -20.61 6.05
C LYS A 126 4.40 -19.93 7.32
N LYS A 127 5.59 -19.32 7.26
CA LYS A 127 6.17 -18.56 8.38
C LYS A 127 5.27 -17.40 8.81
N LEU A 128 4.61 -16.73 7.86
CA LEU A 128 3.65 -15.65 8.13
C LEU A 128 2.27 -16.13 8.60
N SER A 129 2.02 -17.44 8.59
CA SER A 129 0.69 -18.02 8.83
C SER A 129 -0.38 -17.42 7.92
N LEU A 130 -0.04 -17.22 6.64
CA LEU A 130 -1.00 -16.81 5.60
C LEU A 130 -1.84 -18.01 5.18
N THR A 131 -3.16 -17.85 5.11
CA THR A 131 -4.06 -18.84 4.50
C THR A 131 -3.95 -18.82 2.98
N GLU A 132 -4.39 -19.88 2.30
CA GLU A 132 -4.45 -19.89 0.81
C GLU A 132 -5.32 -18.75 0.26
N GLU A 133 -6.45 -18.47 0.93
CA GLU A 133 -7.33 -17.35 0.59
C GLU A 133 -6.63 -15.98 0.79
N GLU A 134 -5.85 -15.83 1.86
CA GLU A 134 -5.01 -14.65 2.09
C GLU A 134 -3.93 -14.53 1.01
N ILE A 135 -3.32 -15.64 0.56
CA ILE A 135 -2.30 -15.64 -0.50
C ILE A 135 -2.89 -15.23 -1.85
N GLU A 136 -4.09 -15.70 -2.18
CA GLU A 136 -4.76 -15.38 -3.45
C GLU A 136 -5.35 -13.98 -3.51
N ARG A 137 -5.75 -13.43 -2.36
CA ARG A 137 -6.38 -12.10 -2.27
C ARG A 137 -5.40 -10.99 -2.02
N ASN A 138 -4.38 -11.20 -1.19
CA ASN A 138 -3.44 -10.15 -0.83
C ASN A 138 -2.48 -9.84 -1.96
N SER A 139 -2.62 -8.66 -2.58
CA SER A 139 -1.52 -8.08 -3.35
C SER A 139 -0.42 -7.67 -2.38
N LEU A 140 0.74 -8.33 -2.49
CA LEU A 140 1.93 -7.97 -1.70
C LEU A 140 2.73 -6.83 -2.37
N ILE A 141 2.21 -6.29 -3.47
CA ILE A 141 2.71 -5.08 -4.11
C ILE A 141 2.12 -3.88 -3.39
N TYR A 142 2.96 -2.89 -3.09
CA TYR A 142 2.50 -1.62 -2.53
C TYR A 142 1.49 -0.96 -3.46
N ALA A 143 0.26 -0.78 -2.98
CA ALA A 143 -0.86 -0.26 -3.76
C ALA A 143 -0.57 1.14 -4.32
N GLU A 144 0.30 1.92 -3.65
CA GLU A 144 0.76 3.23 -4.11
C GLU A 144 1.61 3.11 -5.37
N ASN A 145 2.62 2.22 -5.35
CA ASN A 145 3.47 1.96 -6.50
C ASN A 145 2.62 1.39 -7.66
N LEU A 146 1.65 0.51 -7.36
CA LEU A 146 0.75 -0.02 -8.39
C LEU A 146 -0.12 1.08 -9.02
N ARG A 147 -0.60 2.03 -8.22
CA ARG A 147 -1.33 3.20 -8.72
C ARG A 147 -0.44 4.08 -9.60
N MET A 148 0.79 4.37 -9.17
CA MET A 148 1.73 5.15 -9.96
C MET A 148 2.11 4.44 -11.27
N LEU A 149 2.22 3.11 -11.26
CA LEU A 149 2.40 2.31 -12.47
C LEU A 149 1.22 2.48 -13.42
N ARG A 150 -0.02 2.33 -12.94
CA ARG A 150 -1.23 2.53 -13.78
C ARG A 150 -1.30 3.93 -14.37
N LEU A 151 -0.93 4.94 -13.57
CA LEU A 151 -0.82 6.31 -14.03
C LEU A 151 0.24 6.48 -15.12
N CYS A 152 1.42 5.85 -14.97
CA CYS A 152 2.44 5.83 -16.01
C CYS A 152 1.94 5.19 -17.31
N ASP A 153 1.19 4.09 -17.18
CA ASP A 153 0.65 3.34 -18.31
C ASP A 153 -0.48 4.09 -19.03
N SER A 154 -1.26 4.91 -18.32
CA SER A 154 -2.31 5.74 -18.91
C SER A 154 -1.78 6.98 -19.64
N LEU A 155 -0.58 7.46 -19.29
CA LEU A 155 -0.02 8.69 -19.86
C LEU A 155 0.79 8.41 -21.13
N THR A 156 0.63 9.30 -22.12
CA THR A 156 1.43 9.31 -23.34
C THR A 156 2.84 9.85 -23.10
N VAL A 157 3.78 9.58 -24.02
CA VAL A 157 5.13 10.15 -23.95
C VAL A 157 5.09 11.67 -23.84
N ARG A 158 4.29 12.33 -24.70
CA ARG A 158 4.11 13.79 -24.69
C ARG A 158 3.64 14.30 -23.33
N GLN A 159 2.65 13.64 -22.73
CA GLN A 159 2.12 14.01 -21.42
C GLN A 159 3.18 13.86 -20.32
N VAL A 160 3.97 12.78 -20.33
CA VAL A 160 5.07 12.60 -19.36
C VAL A 160 6.16 13.68 -19.55
N THR A 161 6.50 14.03 -20.79
CA THR A 161 7.45 15.12 -21.08
C THR A 161 6.92 16.47 -20.59
N GLN A 162 5.64 16.78 -20.85
CA GLN A 162 5.01 18.01 -20.36
C GLN A 162 4.96 18.05 -18.83
N LEU A 163 4.60 16.94 -18.20
CA LEU A 163 4.60 16.80 -16.74
C LEU A 163 6.00 17.08 -16.15
N PHE A 164 7.06 16.56 -16.78
CA PHE A 164 8.43 16.86 -16.40
C PHE A 164 8.74 18.36 -16.52
N GLY A 165 8.39 18.99 -17.65
CA GLY A 165 8.51 20.44 -17.82
C GLY A 165 7.81 21.24 -16.72
N LEU A 166 6.58 20.84 -16.36
CA LEU A 166 5.83 21.45 -15.27
C LEU A 166 6.52 21.29 -13.91
N THR A 167 7.19 20.16 -13.64
CA THR A 167 7.95 19.98 -12.39
C THR A 167 9.19 20.88 -12.32
N VAL A 168 9.86 21.10 -13.44
CA VAL A 168 11.00 22.04 -13.56
C VAL A 168 10.52 23.47 -13.34
N GLU A 169 9.47 23.91 -14.04
CA GLU A 169 8.88 25.25 -13.91
C GLU A 169 8.47 25.59 -12.47
N ASN A 170 7.88 24.61 -11.78
CA ASN A 170 7.41 24.79 -10.42
C ASN A 170 8.52 24.64 -9.35
N LYS A 171 9.80 24.57 -9.74
CA LYS A 171 10.96 24.39 -8.84
C LYS A 171 10.78 23.23 -7.86
N VAL A 172 10.19 22.14 -8.35
CA VAL A 172 9.93 20.95 -7.53
C VAL A 172 11.15 20.04 -7.47
N LEU A 173 11.96 20.09 -8.54
CA LEU A 173 13.24 19.42 -8.68
C LEU A 173 14.36 20.29 -8.09
N ASN A 174 15.44 19.67 -7.59
CA ASN A 174 16.54 20.40 -6.97
C ASN A 174 17.37 21.12 -8.06
N ASP A 175 17.62 22.42 -7.87
CA ASP A 175 18.23 23.32 -8.86
C ASP A 175 19.60 22.86 -9.40
N LEU A 176 20.35 22.03 -8.66
CA LEU A 176 21.75 21.68 -8.98
C LEU A 176 21.95 20.39 -9.81
N LEU A 177 21.08 19.38 -9.68
CA LEU A 177 21.26 18.08 -10.35
C LEU A 177 20.26 17.86 -11.50
N ASP A 178 19.07 18.44 -11.39
CA ASP A 178 17.94 18.07 -12.23
C ASP A 178 17.74 19.02 -13.44
N THR A 179 18.34 20.22 -13.40
CA THR A 179 18.21 21.27 -14.43
C THR A 179 19.01 21.02 -15.71
N ARG A 180 19.83 19.96 -15.75
CA ARG A 180 20.66 19.59 -16.92
C ARG A 180 20.10 18.41 -17.74
N LEU A 181 18.94 17.89 -17.35
CA LEU A 181 18.28 16.80 -18.05
C LEU A 181 17.62 17.32 -19.34
N GLU A 182 18.28 17.10 -20.47
CA GLU A 182 17.70 17.37 -21.79
C GLU A 182 16.87 16.19 -22.27
N VAL A 183 15.56 16.24 -21.98
CA VAL A 183 14.61 15.20 -22.36
C VAL A 183 13.76 15.70 -23.54
N SER A 184 13.83 15.02 -24.69
CA SER A 184 12.97 15.31 -25.85
C SER A 184 11.94 14.18 -26.05
N ALA A 185 10.73 14.55 -26.45
CA ALA A 185 9.64 13.60 -26.71
C ALA A 185 10.05 12.54 -27.76
N ASP A 186 10.68 12.96 -28.86
CA ASP A 186 11.14 12.07 -29.92
C ASP A 186 12.07 10.95 -29.40
N LYS A 187 12.97 11.27 -28.45
CA LYS A 187 13.87 10.25 -27.87
C LYS A 187 13.13 9.25 -27.01
N LEU A 188 12.13 9.72 -26.25
CA LEU A 188 11.30 8.87 -25.41
C LEU A 188 10.43 7.93 -26.24
N GLU A 189 9.94 8.37 -27.40
CA GLU A 189 9.18 7.52 -28.32
C GLU A 189 10.06 6.47 -28.99
N GLN A 190 11.32 6.81 -29.32
CA GLN A 190 12.24 5.91 -30.01
C GLN A 190 12.90 4.87 -29.09
N THR A 191 12.93 5.12 -27.78
CA THR A 191 13.66 4.28 -26.81
C THR A 191 12.70 3.63 -25.83
N GLU A 192 12.49 2.33 -25.98
CA GLU A 192 11.65 1.55 -25.05
C GLU A 192 12.12 1.69 -23.60
N GLY A 193 11.18 1.91 -22.67
CA GLY A 193 11.45 2.05 -21.24
C GLY A 193 11.84 3.48 -20.80
N LEU A 194 12.13 4.39 -21.73
CA LEU A 194 12.59 5.74 -21.38
C LEU A 194 11.43 6.63 -20.86
N LYS A 195 10.20 6.40 -21.35
CA LYS A 195 8.97 7.01 -20.79
C LYS A 195 8.81 6.64 -19.32
N GLU A 196 8.83 5.35 -19.02
CA GLU A 196 8.71 4.80 -17.66
C GLU A 196 9.84 5.34 -16.78
N THR A 197 11.05 5.40 -17.30
CA THR A 197 12.23 5.92 -16.59
C THR A 197 12.02 7.36 -16.17
N LEU A 198 11.59 8.24 -17.09
CA LEU A 198 11.34 9.64 -16.78
C LEU A 198 10.21 9.79 -15.76
N PHE A 199 9.12 9.07 -15.96
CA PHE A 199 7.97 9.15 -15.06
C PHE A 199 8.34 8.68 -13.64
N PHE A 200 8.97 7.51 -13.49
CA PHE A 200 9.32 7.00 -12.17
C PHE A 200 10.46 7.77 -11.50
N TYR A 201 11.38 8.36 -12.26
CA TYR A 201 12.34 9.34 -11.73
C TYR A 201 11.63 10.55 -11.11
N LEU A 202 10.61 11.09 -11.80
CA LEU A 202 9.80 12.19 -11.28
C LEU A 202 9.07 11.79 -10.01
N ILE A 203 8.42 10.62 -9.98
CA ILE A 203 7.74 10.11 -8.78
C ILE A 203 8.71 9.99 -7.59
N ARG A 204 9.86 9.33 -7.78
CA ARG A 204 10.85 9.14 -6.70
C ARG A 204 11.45 10.47 -6.23
N THR A 205 11.61 11.44 -7.12
CA THR A 205 12.07 12.78 -6.74
C THR A 205 11.02 13.54 -5.93
N LEU A 206 9.73 13.45 -6.32
CA LEU A 206 8.64 14.05 -5.55
C LEU A 206 8.54 13.45 -4.14
N GLU A 207 8.72 12.13 -4.00
CA GLU A 207 8.71 11.45 -2.70
C GLU A 207 9.87 11.92 -1.80
N LEU A 208 11.09 11.96 -2.33
CA LEU A 208 12.26 12.43 -1.58
C LEU A 208 12.13 13.88 -1.11
N ASN A 209 11.45 14.71 -1.90
CA ASN A 209 11.19 16.11 -1.56
C ASN A 209 9.93 16.29 -0.67
N ASN A 210 9.37 15.20 -0.13
CA ASN A 210 8.14 15.16 0.67
C ASN A 210 6.94 15.84 -0.03
N LYS A 211 6.92 15.82 -1.36
CA LYS A 211 5.85 16.39 -2.18
C LYS A 211 4.81 15.36 -2.61
N LEU A 212 5.16 14.08 -2.52
CA LEU A 212 4.26 12.96 -2.75
C LEU A 212 4.35 11.99 -1.58
N ASN A 213 3.20 11.57 -1.04
CA ASN A 213 3.14 10.39 -0.20
C ASN A 213 1.75 9.73 -0.27
N ARG A 214 1.61 8.56 0.36
CA ARG A 214 0.39 7.73 0.33
C ARG A 214 -0.93 8.46 0.64
N ILE A 215 -0.93 9.47 1.50
CA ILE A 215 -2.14 10.25 1.83
C ILE A 215 -2.23 11.53 0.98
N TYR A 216 -1.08 12.07 0.58
CA TYR A 216 -0.99 13.38 -0.06
C TYR A 216 -0.44 13.25 -1.48
N THR A 217 -1.36 13.05 -2.42
CA THR A 217 -1.11 13.11 -3.88
C THR A 217 -1.28 14.52 -4.43
N ASN A 218 -1.62 15.50 -3.60
CA ASN A 218 -2.02 16.86 -3.99
C ASN A 218 -1.03 17.54 -4.95
N LYS A 219 0.29 17.30 -4.82
CA LYS A 219 1.24 17.91 -5.76
C LYS A 219 1.17 17.26 -7.13
N MET A 220 1.04 15.93 -7.18
CA MET A 220 0.87 15.20 -8.43
C MET A 220 -0.48 15.53 -9.08
N GLU A 221 -1.53 15.62 -8.27
CA GLU A 221 -2.85 16.09 -8.68
C GLU A 221 -2.77 17.48 -9.32
N ALA A 222 -2.21 18.47 -8.62
CA ALA A 222 -2.06 19.83 -9.14
C ALA A 222 -1.23 19.90 -10.44
N LEU A 223 -0.22 19.03 -10.59
CA LEU A 223 0.55 18.91 -11.82
C LEU A 223 -0.28 18.33 -12.97
N LEU A 224 -1.11 17.31 -12.69
CA LEU A 224 -2.02 16.72 -13.67
C LEU A 224 -3.16 17.68 -14.05
N GLU A 225 -3.71 18.45 -13.11
CA GLU A 225 -4.71 19.49 -13.37
C GLU A 225 -4.14 20.57 -14.29
N LYS A 226 -2.91 21.04 -14.01
CA LYS A 226 -2.21 21.98 -14.89
C LYS A 226 -1.98 21.38 -16.27
N LEU A 227 -1.53 20.12 -16.35
CA LEU A 227 -1.39 19.40 -17.61
C LEU A 227 -2.72 19.31 -18.38
N GLN A 228 -3.82 18.98 -17.69
CA GLN A 228 -5.15 18.90 -18.28
C GLN A 228 -5.61 20.24 -18.85
N SER A 229 -5.35 21.34 -18.13
CA SER A 229 -5.68 22.70 -18.61
C SER A 229 -4.90 23.12 -19.86
N GLN A 230 -3.73 22.51 -20.10
CA GLN A 230 -2.86 22.76 -21.26
C GLN A 230 -3.08 21.75 -22.39
N THR A 231 -3.98 20.79 -22.20
CA THR A 231 -4.28 19.74 -23.16
C THR A 231 -5.45 20.19 -24.02
N ASP A 232 -5.33 20.15 -25.35
CA ASP A 232 -6.41 20.54 -26.27
C ASP A 232 -7.37 19.38 -26.58
N SER A 233 -6.86 18.13 -26.53
CA SER A 233 -7.63 16.94 -26.89
C SER A 233 -8.61 16.55 -25.77
N GLU A 234 -9.91 16.53 -26.07
CA GLU A 234 -10.95 16.09 -25.12
C GLU A 234 -10.75 14.64 -24.67
N ALA A 235 -10.29 13.76 -25.56
CA ALA A 235 -9.99 12.37 -25.20
C ALA A 235 -8.84 12.29 -24.18
N GLU A 236 -7.79 13.10 -24.33
CA GLU A 236 -6.68 13.16 -23.38
C GLU A 236 -7.10 13.81 -22.06
N LYS A 237 -7.96 14.84 -22.10
CA LYS A 237 -8.53 15.44 -20.89
C LYS A 237 -9.35 14.44 -20.08
N LEU A 238 -10.10 13.54 -20.73
CA LEU A 238 -10.87 12.50 -20.06
C LEU A 238 -9.94 11.52 -19.32
N VAL A 239 -8.88 11.05 -20.00
CA VAL A 239 -7.86 10.18 -19.37
C VAL A 239 -7.20 10.87 -18.17
N LEU A 240 -6.87 12.16 -18.29
CA LEU A 240 -6.32 12.94 -17.19
C LEU A 240 -7.31 13.13 -16.04
N SER A 241 -8.60 13.31 -16.34
CA SER A 241 -9.65 13.42 -15.32
C SER A 241 -9.81 12.12 -14.53
N GLU A 242 -9.77 10.98 -15.21
CA GLU A 242 -9.80 9.66 -14.57
C GLU A 242 -8.55 9.44 -13.71
N ALA A 243 -7.38 9.81 -14.22
CA ALA A 243 -6.13 9.79 -13.48
C ALA A 243 -6.18 10.65 -12.21
N ILE A 244 -6.62 11.90 -12.30
CA ILE A 244 -6.80 12.82 -11.17
C ILE A 244 -7.78 12.24 -10.15
N SER A 245 -8.95 11.78 -10.60
CA SER A 245 -9.94 11.15 -9.72
C SER A 245 -9.35 9.96 -8.98
N SER A 246 -8.54 9.14 -9.65
CA SER A 246 -7.90 7.98 -9.03
C SER A 246 -6.90 8.34 -7.92
N LEU A 247 -6.33 9.55 -7.94
CA LEU A 247 -5.42 10.03 -6.90
C LEU A 247 -6.16 10.40 -5.61
N ASN A 248 -7.44 10.80 -5.71
CA ASN A 248 -8.25 11.23 -4.57
C ASN A 248 -8.76 10.09 -3.68
N ASP A 249 -8.70 8.86 -4.17
CA ASP A 249 -9.09 7.67 -3.40
C ASP A 249 -7.92 7.11 -2.58
N TYR A 250 -8.20 6.29 -1.56
CA TYR A 250 -7.14 5.46 -0.97
C TYR A 250 -6.61 4.48 -2.03
N PRO A 251 -5.29 4.20 -2.07
CA PRO A 251 -4.73 3.22 -2.99
C PRO A 251 -5.27 1.82 -2.64
N VAL A 252 -5.98 1.26 -3.60
CA VAL A 252 -6.66 -0.03 -3.53
C VAL A 252 -6.22 -0.89 -4.73
N GLY A 253 -5.82 -2.12 -4.46
CA GLY A 253 -5.43 -3.12 -5.44
C GLY A 253 -6.62 -3.70 -6.20
N GLU A 254 -6.35 -4.57 -7.18
CA GLU A 254 -7.40 -5.22 -7.99
C GLU A 254 -8.37 -6.10 -7.18
N ARG A 255 -7.88 -6.68 -6.08
CA ARG A 255 -8.66 -7.48 -5.14
C ARG A 255 -8.37 -6.93 -3.77
N SER A 256 -9.10 -5.92 -3.32
CA SER A 256 -8.83 -5.29 -2.03
C SER A 256 -9.17 -6.23 -0.89
N PRO A 257 -8.19 -6.82 -0.20
CA PRO A 257 -8.46 -7.56 1.01
C PRO A 257 -8.57 -6.51 2.12
N GLY A 258 -9.79 -6.20 2.50
CA GLY A 258 -10.05 -5.53 3.76
C GLY A 258 -10.11 -6.55 4.90
N TYR A 259 -9.69 -6.16 6.10
CA TYR A 259 -9.89 -6.97 7.30
C TYR A 259 -11.04 -6.38 8.12
N CYS A 260 -11.94 -7.22 8.63
CA CYS A 260 -13.08 -6.78 9.44
C CYS A 260 -13.11 -7.57 10.74
N VAL A 261 -13.01 -6.88 11.87
CA VAL A 261 -13.10 -7.49 13.21
C VAL A 261 -14.40 -7.05 13.88
N VAL A 262 -15.22 -8.02 14.27
CA VAL A 262 -16.52 -7.81 14.91
C VAL A 262 -16.43 -8.20 16.38
N PHE A 263 -16.30 -7.21 17.25
CA PHE A 263 -16.43 -7.36 18.69
C PHE A 263 -17.89 -7.25 19.09
N CYS A 264 -18.50 -8.34 19.54
CA CYS A 264 -19.93 -8.40 19.80
C CYS A 264 -20.27 -9.02 21.17
N VAL A 265 -20.82 -8.24 22.08
CA VAL A 265 -21.38 -8.76 23.35
C VAL A 265 -22.79 -9.27 23.09
N ILE A 266 -22.95 -10.60 23.00
CA ILE A 266 -24.21 -11.24 22.63
C ILE A 266 -25.12 -11.52 23.85
N ARG A 267 -24.55 -11.55 25.06
CA ARG A 267 -25.32 -11.78 26.28
C ARG A 267 -26.31 -10.64 26.48
N ASP A 268 -27.56 -11.00 26.76
CA ASP A 268 -28.65 -10.06 27.03
C ASP A 268 -28.88 -9.01 25.94
N ARG A 269 -28.56 -9.37 24.68
CA ARG A 269 -28.81 -8.56 23.48
C ARG A 269 -29.50 -9.41 22.41
N GLU A 270 -30.83 -9.51 22.52
CA GLU A 270 -31.64 -10.18 21.51
C GLU A 270 -31.38 -9.58 20.12
N GLY A 271 -31.25 -10.43 19.10
CA GLY A 271 -30.93 -10.01 17.74
C GLY A 271 -29.44 -9.83 17.43
N ALA A 272 -28.54 -9.86 18.43
CA ALA A 272 -27.09 -9.67 18.23
C ALA A 272 -26.48 -10.61 17.19
N ARG A 273 -26.89 -11.89 17.20
CA ARG A 273 -26.43 -12.88 16.21
C ARG A 273 -26.92 -12.57 14.80
N ALA A 274 -28.15 -12.07 14.66
CA ALA A 274 -28.65 -11.66 13.35
C ALA A 274 -27.88 -10.45 12.79
N GLU A 275 -27.43 -9.54 13.65
CA GLU A 275 -26.56 -8.43 13.26
C GLU A 275 -25.18 -8.91 12.80
N ILE A 276 -24.57 -9.86 13.52
CA ILE A 276 -23.31 -10.51 13.10
C ILE A 276 -23.45 -11.10 11.69
N GLU A 277 -24.52 -11.84 11.42
CA GLU A 277 -24.72 -12.46 10.11
C GLU A 277 -24.93 -11.43 8.99
N LYS A 278 -25.60 -10.31 9.28
CA LYS A 278 -25.70 -9.19 8.34
C LYS A 278 -24.33 -8.58 8.02
N VAL A 279 -23.47 -8.40 9.03
CA VAL A 279 -22.11 -7.88 8.82
C VAL A 279 -21.25 -8.87 8.03
N LYS A 280 -21.29 -10.17 8.35
CA LYS A 280 -20.60 -11.20 7.55
C LYS A 280 -21.06 -11.19 6.10
N HIS A 281 -22.37 -11.05 5.86
CA HIS A 281 -22.89 -10.96 4.50
C HIS A 281 -22.38 -9.70 3.79
N ALA A 282 -22.57 -8.52 4.39
CA ALA A 282 -22.19 -7.26 3.77
C ALA A 282 -20.68 -7.15 3.54
N PHE A 283 -19.86 -7.36 4.58
CA PHE A 283 -18.42 -7.19 4.47
C PHE A 283 -17.75 -8.41 3.85
N GLY A 284 -18.11 -9.61 4.27
CA GLY A 284 -17.49 -10.84 3.77
C GLY A 284 -17.90 -11.20 2.35
N LYS A 285 -19.21 -11.32 2.10
CA LYS A 285 -19.71 -11.77 0.80
C LYS A 285 -19.79 -10.65 -0.23
N SER A 286 -20.29 -9.47 0.14
CA SER A 286 -20.52 -8.40 -0.83
C SER A 286 -19.29 -7.52 -1.07
N LEU A 287 -18.46 -7.27 -0.05
CA LEU A 287 -17.29 -6.40 -0.15
C LEU A 287 -15.94 -7.17 -0.14
N GLY A 288 -15.95 -8.50 0.04
CA GLY A 288 -14.74 -9.33 -0.02
C GLY A 288 -13.79 -9.21 1.17
N TYR A 289 -14.22 -8.67 2.30
CA TYR A 289 -13.40 -8.58 3.52
C TYR A 289 -13.22 -9.96 4.16
N THR A 290 -12.08 -10.16 4.81
CA THR A 290 -11.93 -11.27 5.76
C THR A 290 -12.58 -10.84 7.09
N VAL A 291 -13.66 -11.52 7.48
CA VAL A 291 -14.47 -11.16 8.66
C VAL A 291 -14.20 -12.11 9.81
N GLU A 292 -13.67 -11.58 10.91
CA GLU A 292 -13.48 -12.29 12.17
C GLU A 292 -14.47 -11.83 13.22
N VAL A 293 -15.04 -12.77 13.97
CA VAL A 293 -16.03 -12.49 15.03
C VAL A 293 -15.47 -12.86 16.38
N VAL A 294 -15.55 -11.91 17.30
CA VAL A 294 -15.14 -12.02 18.69
C VAL A 294 -16.40 -11.86 19.55
N GLU A 295 -17.02 -12.99 19.88
CA GLU A 295 -18.20 -12.99 20.74
C GLU A 295 -17.80 -12.79 22.22
N ASN A 296 -18.56 -11.96 22.92
CA ASN A 296 -18.41 -11.65 24.35
C ASN A 296 -16.97 -11.28 24.75
N PRO A 297 -16.33 -10.30 24.10
CA PRO A 297 -14.98 -9.91 24.47
C PRO A 297 -14.96 -9.34 25.89
N ASN A 298 -13.98 -9.77 26.69
CA ASN A 298 -13.57 -9.12 27.92
C ASN A 298 -12.36 -8.22 27.65
N LYS A 299 -11.88 -7.49 28.67
CA LYS A 299 -10.75 -6.57 28.52
C LYS A 299 -9.50 -7.27 27.96
N GLU A 300 -9.15 -8.43 28.52
CA GLU A 300 -7.96 -9.19 28.11
C GLU A 300 -8.03 -9.60 26.65
N LYS A 301 -9.22 -9.95 26.16
CA LYS A 301 -9.43 -10.33 24.76
C LYS A 301 -9.23 -9.14 23.82
N ILE A 302 -9.69 -7.94 24.19
CA ILE A 302 -9.41 -6.73 23.40
C ILE A 302 -7.90 -6.47 23.29
N GLU A 303 -7.17 -6.62 24.39
CA GLU A 303 -5.71 -6.45 24.42
C GLU A 303 -4.98 -7.54 23.62
N GLU A 304 -5.46 -8.78 23.67
CA GLU A 304 -4.97 -9.89 22.85
C GLU A 304 -5.13 -9.58 21.36
N TRP A 305 -6.29 -9.04 20.95
CA TRP A 305 -6.53 -8.64 19.55
C TRP A 305 -5.64 -7.48 19.11
N LEU A 306 -5.36 -6.50 19.98
CA LEU A 306 -4.38 -5.45 19.68
C LEU A 306 -2.98 -6.04 19.44
N ARG A 307 -2.57 -7.06 20.23
CA ARG A 307 -1.31 -7.78 20.01
C ARG A 307 -1.34 -8.61 18.73
N LEU A 308 -2.45 -9.28 18.45
CA LEU A 308 -2.64 -10.08 17.24
C LEU A 308 -2.52 -9.24 15.97
N LEU A 309 -3.21 -8.08 15.91
CA LEU A 309 -3.20 -7.20 14.75
C LEU A 309 -1.83 -6.52 14.49
N ARG A 310 -0.87 -6.63 15.42
CA ARG A 310 0.53 -6.24 15.19
C ARG A 310 1.33 -7.30 14.42
N LYS A 311 0.82 -8.52 14.26
CA LYS A 311 1.53 -9.55 13.47
C LYS A 311 1.73 -9.09 12.02
N PRO A 312 2.91 -9.34 11.41
CA PRO A 312 3.25 -8.77 10.11
C PRO A 312 2.31 -9.15 8.97
N LYS A 313 1.60 -10.29 9.06
CA LYS A 313 0.64 -10.70 8.04
C LYS A 313 -0.47 -9.66 7.78
N TYR A 314 -0.80 -8.85 8.79
CA TYR A 314 -1.88 -7.86 8.67
C TYR A 314 -1.49 -6.64 7.84
N LYS A 315 -0.19 -6.42 7.58
CA LYS A 315 0.27 -5.28 6.77
C LYS A 315 -0.11 -5.40 5.30
N TYR A 316 -0.60 -6.55 4.85
CA TYR A 316 -0.98 -6.77 3.45
C TYR A 316 -2.46 -6.45 3.18
N TYR A 317 -3.26 -6.23 4.23
CA TYR A 317 -4.62 -5.73 4.09
C TYR A 317 -4.61 -4.24 3.77
N GLU A 318 -5.48 -3.81 2.88
CA GLU A 318 -5.51 -2.42 2.39
C GLU A 318 -6.36 -1.50 3.27
N SER A 319 -7.27 -2.08 4.04
CA SER A 319 -8.14 -1.39 4.99
C SER A 319 -8.42 -2.27 6.20
N ILE A 320 -8.89 -1.65 7.28
CA ILE A 320 -9.46 -2.39 8.41
C ILE A 320 -10.75 -1.75 8.91
N VAL A 321 -11.71 -2.60 9.23
CA VAL A 321 -13.02 -2.25 9.77
C VAL A 321 -13.15 -2.88 11.15
N TYR A 322 -13.62 -2.09 12.11
CA TYR A 322 -13.92 -2.55 13.45
C TYR A 322 -15.40 -2.33 13.74
N TRP A 323 -16.08 -3.39 14.13
CA TRP A 323 -17.41 -3.32 14.70
C TRP A 323 -17.33 -3.53 16.21
N PHE A 324 -17.89 -2.58 16.97
CA PHE A 324 -18.10 -2.71 18.40
C PHE A 324 -19.60 -2.69 18.67
N MET A 325 -20.18 -3.88 18.88
CA MET A 325 -21.61 -4.09 19.09
C MET A 325 -21.84 -4.58 20.53
N SER A 326 -22.32 -3.72 21.39
CA SER A 326 -22.50 -4.04 22.82
C SER A 326 -23.50 -3.10 23.47
N HIS A 327 -23.78 -3.28 24.76
CA HIS A 327 -24.32 -2.21 25.58
C HIS A 327 -23.29 -1.10 25.78
N GLY A 328 -23.73 0.06 26.26
CA GLY A 328 -22.82 1.16 26.56
C GLY A 328 -23.55 2.49 26.75
N SER A 329 -22.79 3.56 26.58
CA SER A 329 -23.26 4.94 26.60
C SER A 329 -22.65 5.73 25.44
N GLU A 330 -22.99 7.01 25.34
CA GLU A 330 -22.43 7.91 24.34
C GLU A 330 -20.91 7.84 24.24
N GLU A 331 -20.21 7.72 25.38
CA GLU A 331 -18.75 7.74 25.44
C GLU A 331 -18.10 6.38 25.68
N LYS A 332 -18.86 5.36 26.06
CA LYS A 332 -18.31 4.09 26.57
C LYS A 332 -18.94 2.86 25.91
N VAL A 333 -18.11 1.84 25.71
CA VAL A 333 -18.49 0.50 25.26
C VAL A 333 -18.39 -0.43 26.47
N GLU A 334 -19.44 -1.19 26.75
CA GLU A 334 -19.45 -2.20 27.82
C GLU A 334 -19.07 -3.58 27.27
N LEU A 335 -18.11 -4.23 27.92
CA LEU A 335 -17.61 -5.56 27.59
C LEU A 335 -18.36 -6.66 28.35
N ALA A 336 -18.11 -7.92 28.00
CA ALA A 336 -18.83 -9.06 28.57
C ALA A 336 -18.54 -9.33 30.06
N ASP A 337 -17.45 -8.79 30.58
CA ASP A 337 -17.06 -8.78 32.00
C ASP A 337 -17.63 -7.57 32.77
N GLY A 338 -18.47 -6.74 32.12
CA GLY A 338 -19.01 -5.50 32.66
C GLY A 338 -18.00 -4.35 32.65
N TYR A 339 -16.78 -4.56 32.16
CA TYR A 339 -15.78 -3.49 32.05
C TYR A 339 -16.21 -2.48 31.00
N ARG A 340 -16.10 -1.18 31.32
CA ARG A 340 -16.48 -0.09 30.41
C ARG A 340 -15.24 0.62 29.89
N ILE A 341 -15.06 0.59 28.58
CA ILE A 341 -13.94 1.23 27.89
C ILE A 341 -14.42 2.49 27.18
N GLU A 342 -13.68 3.58 27.32
CA GLU A 342 -13.93 4.79 26.56
C GLU A 342 -13.71 4.58 25.07
N ARG A 343 -14.67 5.03 24.25
CA ARG A 343 -14.60 4.96 22.78
C ARG A 343 -13.33 5.61 22.24
N LYS A 344 -12.92 6.75 22.82
CA LYS A 344 -11.69 7.46 22.45
C LYS A 344 -10.43 6.61 22.64
N LEU A 345 -10.34 5.86 23.75
CA LEU A 345 -9.21 4.98 24.02
C LEU A 345 -9.15 3.80 23.04
N ILE A 346 -10.31 3.22 22.69
CA ILE A 346 -10.41 2.19 21.66
C ILE A 346 -9.90 2.75 20.32
N ILE A 347 -10.47 3.86 19.86
CA ILE A 347 -10.09 4.47 18.59
C ILE A 347 -8.59 4.78 18.58
N GLN A 348 -8.05 5.37 19.65
CA GLN A 348 -6.64 5.69 19.76
C GLN A 348 -5.74 4.43 19.70
N ALA A 349 -6.09 3.37 20.41
CA ALA A 349 -5.30 2.14 20.46
C ALA A 349 -5.25 1.43 19.10
N PHE A 350 -6.41 1.26 18.45
CA PHE A 350 -6.51 0.60 17.15
C PHE A 350 -6.02 1.48 15.98
N SER A 351 -6.03 2.81 16.13
CA SER A 351 -5.52 3.73 15.10
C SER A 351 -3.99 3.76 14.99
N LYS A 352 -3.28 3.42 16.08
CA LYS A 352 -1.82 3.42 16.18
C LYS A 352 -1.16 2.11 15.71
N LEU A 353 -1.90 1.21 15.08
CA LEU A 353 -1.35 -0.05 14.56
C LEU A 353 -0.54 0.19 13.29
N ASP A 354 0.78 -0.07 13.35
CA ASP A 354 1.72 0.20 12.25
C ASP A 354 1.37 -0.52 10.95
N ASN A 355 0.86 -1.75 11.04
CA ASN A 355 0.41 -2.54 9.88
C ASN A 355 -0.67 -1.85 9.05
N PHE A 356 -1.40 -0.90 9.65
CA PHE A 356 -2.45 -0.12 9.01
C PHE A 356 -2.09 1.38 8.90
N ARG A 357 -0.82 1.75 9.10
CA ARG A 357 -0.37 3.14 8.94
C ARG A 357 -0.73 3.65 7.53
N LYS A 358 -1.31 4.85 7.46
CA LYS A 358 -1.80 5.49 6.23
C LYS A 358 -2.88 4.70 5.45
N LYS A 359 -3.48 3.68 6.07
CA LYS A 359 -4.64 2.93 5.56
C LYS A 359 -5.94 3.40 6.19
N PRO A 360 -7.09 3.32 5.48
CA PRO A 360 -8.38 3.64 6.05
C PRO A 360 -8.71 2.68 7.20
N LYS A 361 -9.17 3.26 8.31
CA LYS A 361 -9.61 2.55 9.52
C LYS A 361 -11.03 3.01 9.82
N ILE A 362 -11.98 2.10 9.73
CA ILE A 362 -13.40 2.42 9.82
C ILE A 362 -13.93 1.81 11.12
N PHE A 363 -14.56 2.64 11.96
CA PHE A 363 -15.13 2.20 13.23
C PHE A 363 -16.65 2.33 13.18
N PHE A 364 -17.33 1.19 13.28
CA PHE A 364 -18.76 1.14 13.55
C PHE A 364 -18.94 0.86 15.04
N MET A 365 -19.41 1.86 15.77
CA MET A 365 -19.69 1.73 17.21
C MET A 365 -21.19 1.79 17.43
N ALA A 366 -21.77 0.65 17.76
CA ALA A 366 -23.19 0.46 17.99
C ALA A 366 -23.57 0.21 19.47
N PRO A 367 -23.00 0.91 20.48
CA PRO A 367 -23.59 0.96 21.81
C PRO A 367 -24.76 1.95 21.88
N CYS A 368 -25.63 1.80 22.88
CA CYS A 368 -26.60 2.84 23.24
C CYS A 368 -25.89 4.19 23.39
N GLN A 369 -26.45 5.26 22.82
CA GLN A 369 -25.88 6.62 22.91
C GLN A 369 -26.55 7.48 23.99
N GLY A 370 -27.24 6.85 24.94
CA GLY A 370 -28.06 7.51 25.95
C GLY A 370 -29.44 6.87 26.04
N ASN A 371 -30.33 7.53 26.80
CA ASN A 371 -31.69 7.04 27.08
C ASN A 371 -32.77 7.86 26.38
N SER A 372 -32.37 8.77 25.47
CA SER A 372 -33.31 9.62 24.73
C SER A 372 -34.10 8.79 23.73
N VAL A 373 -35.43 8.90 23.80
CA VAL A 373 -36.33 8.26 22.83
C VAL A 373 -36.58 9.23 21.69
N ILE A 374 -36.18 8.84 20.47
CA ILE A 374 -36.53 9.58 19.27
C ILE A 374 -37.91 9.08 18.80
N HIS A 375 -38.92 9.95 18.90
CA HIS A 375 -40.23 9.66 18.36
C HIS A 375 -40.18 9.76 16.82
N VAL A 376 -40.28 8.61 16.15
CA VAL A 376 -40.34 8.56 14.68
C VAL A 376 -41.81 8.50 14.28
N GLU A 377 -42.35 9.61 13.81
CA GLU A 377 -43.67 9.62 13.19
C GLU A 377 -43.57 9.05 11.77
N ARG A 378 -44.21 7.90 11.55
CA ARG A 378 -44.40 7.39 10.19
C ARG A 378 -45.35 8.34 9.47
N LYS A 379 -44.86 9.05 8.45
CA LYS A 379 -45.74 9.73 7.49
C LYS A 379 -46.66 8.68 6.87
N SER A 380 -47.95 8.74 7.23
CA SER A 380 -49.01 8.03 6.55
C SER A 380 -49.03 8.49 5.09
N LYS A 381 -48.98 7.52 4.17
CA LYS A 381 -49.03 7.73 2.72
C LYS A 381 -50.36 8.33 2.29
#